data_AF-A0A9E5FDE5-F1
#
_entry.id   AF-A0A9E5FDE5-F1
#
_cell.length_a   1.000
_cell.length_b   1.000
_cell.length_c   1.000
_cell.angle_alpha   90.00
_cell.angle_beta   90.00
_cell.angle_gamma   90.00
#
_symmetry.space_group_name_H-M   'P 1'
#
loop_
_entity.id
_entity.type
_entity.pdbx_description
1 polymer ?
#
loop_
_entity_poly.entity_id
_entity_poly.type
_entity_poly.pdbx_seq_one_letter_code
_entity_poly.pdbx_strand_id
1 'polypeptide(L)'
;MGEPRLSLAIDNLDQSLLGPMPGEPGWTGGATRHISRYGNGYRSQSQGFSAAMRRVSERSTHIKLIRGSVSCVVLVDQKPVPLTQDILKAKGQTAVVGTTSFTIEEVQETPAKAVTVRLAVKESGKDGGTGSDYTWLNSMYQRLELHDAQGRRFMNQGSSWGNSGPNFAQLTFTFAPPPPGAILPGPANPNAPKGPVGPPARLVYTVWDTLEHVVAFEFRDLPLP
;
A
#
# COMPACT_ATOMS: atom_id res chain seq x y z
N MET A 1 -7.55 12.94 0.93
CA MET A 1 -8.08 12.16 -0.21
C MET A 1 -9.51 12.57 -0.52
N GLY A 2 -9.76 13.04 -1.75
CA GLY A 2 -11.11 13.34 -2.23
C GLY A 2 -11.91 12.06 -2.56
N GLU A 3 -13.21 12.09 -2.34
CA GLU A 3 -14.11 10.99 -2.70
C GLU A 3 -14.27 10.89 -4.22
N PRO A 4 -14.44 9.67 -4.77
CA PRO A 4 -14.84 9.53 -6.16
C PRO A 4 -16.17 10.26 -6.39
N ARG A 5 -16.27 11.01 -7.48
CA ARG A 5 -17.47 11.80 -7.79
C ARG A 5 -17.72 11.88 -9.29
N LEU A 6 -19.00 11.94 -9.65
CA LEU A 6 -19.41 12.34 -10.99
C LEU A 6 -19.40 13.86 -11.08
N SER A 7 -18.93 14.37 -12.21
CA SER A 7 -19.00 15.79 -12.57
C SER A 7 -20.01 16.03 -13.70
N LEU A 8 -20.35 15.00 -14.47
CA LEU A 8 -21.33 15.07 -15.54
C LEU A 8 -21.93 13.69 -15.78
N ALA A 9 -23.25 13.61 -15.99
CA ALA A 9 -23.91 12.45 -16.55
C ALA A 9 -25.07 12.95 -17.40
N ILE A 10 -25.06 12.66 -18.70
CA ILE A 10 -26.08 13.10 -19.66
C ILE A 10 -26.58 11.93 -20.50
N ASP A 11 -27.87 11.92 -20.80
CA ASP A 11 -28.50 10.95 -21.69
C ASP A 11 -28.43 11.35 -23.18
N ASN A 12 -29.00 10.50 -24.03
CA ASN A 12 -29.08 10.72 -25.47
C ASN A 12 -29.98 11.89 -25.90
N LEU A 13 -30.72 12.49 -24.98
CA LEU A 13 -31.56 13.67 -25.17
C LEU A 13 -30.93 14.92 -24.55
N ASP A 14 -29.65 14.84 -24.16
CA ASP A 14 -28.89 15.90 -23.48
C ASP A 14 -29.49 16.32 -22.13
N GLN A 15 -30.24 15.44 -21.47
CA GLN A 15 -30.78 15.66 -20.14
C GLN A 15 -29.80 15.17 -19.06
N SER A 16 -29.70 15.93 -17.97
CA SER A 16 -28.85 15.54 -16.84
C SER A 16 -29.43 14.32 -16.11
N LEU A 17 -28.59 13.30 -15.97
CA LEU A 17 -28.86 12.10 -15.18
C LEU A 17 -28.39 12.20 -13.73
N LEU A 18 -27.68 13.29 -13.37
CA LEU A 18 -27.19 13.46 -12.01
C LEU A 18 -28.37 13.62 -11.03
N GLY A 19 -28.32 12.84 -9.95
CA GLY A 19 -29.23 13.00 -8.81
C GLY A 19 -28.85 14.20 -7.93
N PRO A 20 -29.60 14.42 -6.83
CA PRO A 20 -29.29 15.47 -5.86
C PRO A 20 -27.86 15.34 -5.34
N MET A 21 -27.11 16.45 -5.31
CA MET A 21 -25.75 16.48 -4.77
C MET A 21 -25.75 16.56 -3.24
N PRO A 22 -24.62 16.26 -2.54
CA PRO A 22 -24.52 16.46 -1.10
C PRO A 22 -24.93 17.89 -0.71
N GLY A 23 -25.91 18.00 0.18
CA GLY A 23 -26.49 19.28 0.61
C GLY A 23 -27.76 19.72 -0.14
N GLU A 24 -28.18 19.01 -1.19
CA GLU A 24 -29.44 19.28 -1.89
C GLU A 24 -30.64 18.50 -1.27
N PRO A 25 -31.87 19.07 -1.32
CA PRO A 25 -33.07 18.35 -0.91
C PRO A 25 -33.24 17.03 -1.67
N GLY A 26 -33.43 15.93 -0.94
CA GLY A 26 -33.59 14.59 -1.53
C GLY A 26 -32.29 13.79 -1.70
N TRP A 27 -31.16 14.29 -1.20
CA TRP A 27 -29.93 13.48 -1.06
C TRP A 27 -30.13 12.40 0.01
N THR A 28 -30.13 11.12 -0.39
CA THR A 28 -30.45 9.96 0.50
C THR A 28 -29.23 9.13 0.93
N GLY A 29 -28.01 9.49 0.55
CA GLY A 29 -26.82 8.82 1.09
C GLY A 29 -25.59 8.87 0.21
N GLY A 30 -24.43 8.94 0.86
CA GLY A 30 -23.12 9.17 0.25
C GLY A 30 -22.51 7.94 -0.40
N ALA A 31 -21.52 8.19 -1.27
CA ALA A 31 -20.69 7.15 -1.82
C ALA A 31 -19.97 6.41 -0.67
N THR A 32 -20.32 5.15 -0.43
CA THR A 32 -19.60 4.34 0.56
C THR A 32 -18.20 4.06 0.05
N ARG A 33 -17.25 4.83 0.55
CA ARG A 33 -15.83 4.72 0.21
C ARG A 33 -15.23 3.52 0.93
N HIS A 34 -15.04 2.42 0.22
CA HIS A 34 -14.17 1.34 0.69
C HIS A 34 -12.76 1.58 0.15
N ILE A 35 -11.88 2.18 0.96
CA ILE A 35 -10.45 2.24 0.61
C ILE A 35 -9.80 1.01 1.18
N SER A 36 -9.45 0.07 0.31
CA SER A 36 -8.31 -0.77 0.63
C SER A 36 -7.08 -0.09 0.06
N ARG A 37 -6.22 0.43 0.94
CA ARG A 37 -4.92 0.97 0.50
C ARG A 37 -4.03 -0.14 -0.08
N TYR A 38 -4.31 -1.41 0.26
CA TYR A 38 -3.60 -2.60 -0.23
C TYR A 38 -4.55 -3.80 -0.34
N GLY A 39 -5.08 -4.05 -1.54
CA GLY A 39 -5.82 -5.28 -1.85
C GLY A 39 -4.89 -6.44 -2.21
N ASN A 40 -5.18 -7.66 -1.74
CA ASN A 40 -4.52 -8.90 -2.17
C ASN A 40 -2.98 -8.98 -1.99
N GLY A 41 -2.39 -8.23 -1.06
CA GLY A 41 -0.95 -8.29 -0.78
C GLY A 41 -0.05 -7.58 -1.80
N TYR A 42 -0.62 -6.82 -2.74
CA TYR A 42 0.11 -6.08 -3.78
C TYR A 42 -0.08 -4.57 -3.65
N ARG A 43 0.84 -3.78 -4.27
CA ARG A 43 0.77 -2.32 -4.45
C ARG A 43 -0.41 -1.93 -5.35
N SER A 44 -1.63 -2.29 -4.96
CA SER A 44 -2.85 -2.06 -5.71
C SER A 44 -3.87 -1.36 -4.84
N GLN A 45 -4.47 -0.32 -5.40
CA GLN A 45 -5.57 0.40 -4.79
C GLN A 45 -6.83 0.08 -5.59
N SER A 46 -7.85 -0.42 -4.91
CA SER A 46 -9.19 -0.60 -5.47
C SER A 46 -10.15 0.33 -4.77
N GLN A 47 -11.01 0.99 -5.55
CA GLN A 47 -12.04 1.88 -5.07
C GLN A 47 -13.37 1.52 -5.72
N GLY A 48 -14.33 1.12 -4.90
CA GLY A 48 -15.72 1.03 -5.32
C GLY A 48 -16.37 2.40 -5.31
N PHE A 49 -17.16 2.70 -6.34
CA PHE A 49 -17.96 3.90 -6.43
C PHE A 49 -19.35 3.53 -6.94
N SER A 50 -20.38 4.04 -6.27
CA SER A 50 -21.77 3.95 -6.70
C SER A 50 -22.38 5.34 -6.65
N ALA A 51 -23.12 5.70 -7.70
CA ALA A 51 -23.83 6.97 -7.80
C ALA A 51 -25.28 6.72 -8.18
N ALA A 52 -26.20 7.33 -7.44
CA ALA A 52 -27.60 7.37 -7.83
C ALA A 52 -27.77 8.33 -9.00
N MET A 53 -28.23 7.80 -10.13
CA MET A 53 -28.61 8.57 -11.31
C MET A 53 -30.13 8.49 -11.48
N ARG A 54 -30.74 9.53 -12.05
CA ARG A 54 -32.18 9.58 -12.34
C ARG A 54 -32.43 9.62 -13.83
N ARG A 55 -33.39 8.83 -14.30
CA ARG A 55 -33.89 8.91 -15.67
C ARG A 55 -34.97 10.00 -15.73
N VAL A 56 -34.74 11.04 -16.52
CA VAL A 56 -35.66 12.20 -16.62
C VAL A 56 -36.75 11.97 -17.67
N SER A 57 -36.50 11.12 -18.66
CA SER A 57 -37.43 10.83 -19.76
C SER A 57 -37.49 9.33 -20.08
N GLU A 58 -38.68 8.82 -20.37
CA GLU A 58 -38.87 7.46 -20.88
C GLU A 58 -38.24 7.27 -22.27
N ARG A 59 -38.00 8.37 -23.01
CA ARG A 59 -37.31 8.33 -24.31
C ARG A 59 -35.78 8.24 -24.18
N SER A 60 -35.25 8.35 -22.97
CA SER A 60 -33.82 8.17 -22.70
C SER A 60 -33.49 6.68 -22.78
N THR A 61 -32.69 6.29 -23.77
CA THR A 61 -32.36 4.88 -24.07
C THR A 61 -30.94 4.51 -23.72
N HIS A 62 -30.03 5.49 -23.66
CA HIS A 62 -28.64 5.29 -23.30
C HIS A 62 -28.07 6.55 -22.66
N ILE A 63 -26.98 6.34 -21.93
CA ILE A 63 -26.14 7.40 -21.38
C ILE A 63 -25.16 7.82 -22.48
N LYS A 64 -25.27 9.06 -22.92
CA LYS A 64 -24.39 9.63 -23.93
C LYS A 64 -22.99 9.87 -23.38
N LEU A 65 -22.90 10.37 -22.15
CA LEU A 65 -21.62 10.74 -21.54
C LEU A 65 -21.69 10.72 -20.01
N ILE A 66 -20.71 10.08 -19.39
CA ILE A 66 -20.41 10.17 -17.96
C ILE A 66 -19.00 10.71 -17.80
N ARG A 67 -18.81 11.70 -16.94
CA ARG A 67 -17.50 12.18 -16.49
C ARG A 67 -17.44 12.22 -14.98
N GLY A 68 -16.25 11.96 -14.46
CA GLY A 68 -15.99 12.08 -13.05
C GLY A 68 -14.50 12.06 -12.74
N SER A 69 -14.21 11.97 -11.45
CA SER A 69 -12.84 11.90 -10.94
C SER A 69 -12.76 10.90 -9.79
N VAL A 70 -11.66 10.16 -9.72
CA VAL A 70 -11.29 9.28 -8.60
C VAL A 70 -9.94 9.70 -8.06
N SER A 71 -9.80 9.79 -6.74
CA SER A 71 -8.50 10.09 -6.11
C SER A 71 -7.74 8.81 -5.84
N CYS A 72 -6.53 8.65 -6.35
CA CYS A 72 -5.64 7.56 -5.99
C CYS A 72 -4.44 8.07 -5.17
N VAL A 73 -3.74 7.15 -4.51
CA VAL A 73 -2.46 7.41 -3.87
C VAL A 73 -1.39 6.79 -4.75
N VAL A 74 -0.49 7.62 -5.26
CA VAL A 74 0.64 7.17 -6.05
C VAL A 74 1.89 7.15 -5.20
N LEU A 75 2.72 6.14 -5.43
CA LEU A 75 4.05 6.02 -4.81
C LEU A 75 5.03 6.85 -5.64
N VAL A 76 5.51 7.95 -5.06
CA VAL A 76 6.36 8.93 -5.77
C VAL A 76 7.83 8.63 -5.56
N ASP A 77 8.21 8.29 -4.34
CA ASP A 77 9.61 8.02 -3.99
C ASP A 77 9.74 6.87 -2.98
N GLN A 78 10.92 6.26 -2.98
CA GLN A 78 11.32 5.18 -2.08
C GLN A 78 12.68 5.47 -1.49
N LYS A 79 12.72 5.76 -0.19
CA LYS A 79 13.95 6.06 0.52
C LYS A 79 14.34 4.90 1.45
N PRO A 80 15.41 4.14 1.15
CA PRO A 80 15.90 3.10 2.05
C PRO A 80 16.56 3.74 3.28
N VAL A 81 16.17 3.29 4.47
CA VAL A 81 16.71 3.72 5.76
C VAL A 81 17.20 2.48 6.51
N PRO A 82 18.51 2.36 6.80
CA PRO A 82 19.03 1.23 7.56
C PRO A 82 18.53 1.30 9.01
N LEU A 83 17.87 0.23 9.46
CA LEU A 83 17.48 0.05 10.87
C LEU A 83 18.67 -0.37 11.73
N THR A 84 19.60 -1.15 11.15
CA THR A 84 20.86 -1.55 11.77
C THR A 84 21.94 -1.80 10.72
N GLN A 85 23.20 -1.69 11.12
CA GLN A 85 24.37 -1.92 10.27
C GLN A 85 25.00 -3.33 10.44
N ASP A 86 24.65 -4.02 11.53
CA ASP A 86 25.14 -5.38 11.86
C ASP A 86 23.98 -6.19 12.45
N ILE A 87 23.17 -6.78 11.56
CA ILE A 87 21.94 -7.48 11.92
C ILE A 87 22.19 -8.63 12.92
N LEU A 88 23.32 -9.32 12.83
CA LEU A 88 23.62 -10.46 13.71
C LEU A 88 23.88 -10.03 15.16
N LYS A 89 24.20 -8.75 15.39
CA LYS A 89 24.36 -8.16 16.73
C LYS A 89 23.23 -7.20 17.11
N ALA A 90 22.17 -7.16 16.32
CA ALA A 90 21.14 -6.13 16.47
C ALA A 90 20.04 -6.48 17.48
N LYS A 91 20.10 -7.64 18.14
CA LYS A 91 19.11 -8.04 19.17
C LYS A 91 19.02 -6.97 20.27
N GLY A 92 17.80 -6.56 20.57
CA GLY A 92 17.46 -5.49 21.53
C GLY A 92 17.61 -4.07 20.99
N GLN A 93 18.18 -3.87 19.79
CA GLN A 93 18.29 -2.53 19.21
C GLN A 93 16.91 -2.00 18.82
N THR A 94 16.73 -0.71 19.01
CA THR A 94 15.53 0.01 18.59
C THR A 94 15.93 1.14 17.64
N ALA A 95 15.22 1.24 16.53
CA ALA A 95 15.36 2.30 15.55
C ALA A 95 14.01 2.99 15.34
N VAL A 96 14.03 4.30 15.11
CA VAL A 96 12.82 5.09 14.84
C VAL A 96 12.97 5.73 13.47
N VAL A 97 11.99 5.51 12.60
CA VAL A 97 11.93 6.09 11.25
C VAL A 97 10.57 6.76 11.07
N GLY A 98 10.57 8.10 11.10
CA GLY A 98 9.34 8.88 11.11
C GLY A 98 8.52 8.59 12.37
N THR A 99 7.28 8.13 12.18
CA THR A 99 6.34 7.75 13.23
C THR A 99 6.46 6.28 13.65
N THR A 100 7.22 5.46 12.91
CA THR A 100 7.37 4.03 13.17
C THR A 100 8.63 3.74 14.00
N SER A 101 8.47 3.04 15.13
CA SER A 101 9.57 2.46 15.90
C SER A 101 9.68 0.95 15.66
N PHE A 102 10.90 0.48 15.44
CA PHE A 102 11.25 -0.93 15.22
C PHE A 102 12.17 -1.38 16.34
N THR A 103 11.78 -2.40 17.10
CA THR A 103 12.62 -3.08 18.07
C THR A 103 12.95 -4.47 17.57
N ILE A 104 14.23 -4.80 17.43
CA ILE A 104 14.68 -6.12 16.97
C ILE A 104 14.69 -7.06 18.17
N GLU A 105 13.67 -7.89 18.31
CA GLU A 105 13.51 -8.79 19.46
C GLU A 105 14.46 -9.98 19.39
N GLU A 106 14.67 -10.52 18.19
CA GLU A 106 15.46 -11.73 17.97
C GLU A 106 16.04 -11.76 16.55
N VAL A 107 17.26 -12.28 16.44
CA VAL A 107 17.92 -12.58 15.17
C VAL A 107 18.54 -13.96 15.30
N GLN A 108 18.21 -14.86 14.37
CA GLN A 108 18.75 -16.21 14.33
C GLN A 108 19.26 -16.51 12.92
N GLU A 109 20.53 -16.91 12.81
CA GLU A 109 21.09 -17.43 11.57
C GLU A 109 21.12 -18.96 11.61
N THR A 110 20.65 -19.58 10.54
CA THR A 110 20.66 -21.04 10.38
C THR A 110 21.96 -21.51 9.70
N PRO A 111 22.33 -22.79 9.81
CA PRO A 111 23.47 -23.34 9.06
C PRO A 111 23.36 -23.18 7.53
N ALA A 112 22.13 -23.06 7.01
CA ALA A 112 21.84 -22.80 5.60
C ALA A 112 21.97 -21.31 5.22
N LYS A 113 22.48 -20.46 6.11
CA LYS A 113 22.61 -19.00 5.94
C LYS A 113 21.29 -18.26 5.73
N ALA A 114 20.17 -18.87 6.11
CA ALA A 114 18.92 -18.14 6.27
C ALA A 114 18.92 -17.40 7.61
N VAL A 115 18.43 -16.16 7.61
CA VAL A 115 18.36 -15.28 8.77
C VAL A 115 16.89 -15.04 9.10
N THR A 116 16.48 -15.46 10.29
CA THR A 116 15.16 -15.14 10.84
C THR A 116 15.28 -13.92 11.73
N VAL A 117 14.46 -12.90 11.48
CA VAL A 117 14.43 -11.64 12.24
C VAL A 117 13.03 -11.46 12.82
N ARG A 118 12.95 -11.35 14.14
CA ARG A 118 11.72 -11.01 14.86
C ARG A 118 11.77 -9.55 15.28
N LEU A 119 10.73 -8.80 14.93
CA LEU A 119 10.58 -7.37 15.16
C LEU A 119 9.33 -7.10 15.97
N ALA A 120 9.42 -6.22 16.96
CA ALA A 120 8.28 -5.48 17.47
C ALA A 120 8.23 -4.12 16.76
N VAL A 121 7.14 -3.86 16.05
CA VAL A 121 6.91 -2.61 15.32
C VAL A 121 5.78 -1.86 16.01
N LYS A 122 5.96 -0.56 16.21
CA LYS A 122 4.95 0.31 16.80
C LYS A 122 4.85 1.62 16.03
N GLU A 123 3.64 2.05 15.75
CA GLU A 123 3.34 3.33 15.11
C GLU A 123 2.94 4.36 16.18
N SER A 124 3.55 5.54 16.14
CA SER A 124 3.23 6.68 17.00
C SER A 124 2.59 7.78 16.18
N GLY A 125 1.25 7.90 16.24
CA GLY A 125 0.51 8.91 15.47
C GLY A 125 -0.96 9.03 15.89
N LYS A 126 -1.56 10.21 15.66
CA LYS A 126 -2.96 10.53 16.01
C LYS A 126 -3.98 9.69 15.22
N ASP A 127 -3.61 9.20 14.04
CA ASP A 127 -4.47 8.35 13.21
C ASP A 127 -4.59 6.91 13.75
N GLY A 128 -3.76 6.52 14.73
CA GLY A 128 -3.87 5.25 15.45
C GLY A 128 -5.12 5.13 16.33
N GLY A 129 -5.96 6.18 16.39
CA GLY A 129 -7.23 6.20 17.11
C GLY A 129 -8.41 5.59 16.34
N THR A 130 -8.34 5.42 15.02
CA THR A 130 -9.46 4.94 14.21
C THR A 130 -9.31 3.48 13.79
N GLY A 131 -9.17 2.58 14.76
CA GLY A 131 -9.10 1.13 14.51
C GLY A 131 -7.81 0.69 13.81
N SER A 132 -7.42 -0.56 14.03
CA SER A 132 -6.19 -1.15 13.49
C SER A 132 -6.01 -0.86 12.00
N ASP A 133 -5.06 0.00 11.62
CA ASP A 133 -4.69 0.21 10.22
C ASP A 133 -3.94 -1.04 9.73
N TYR A 134 -4.73 -2.07 9.42
CA TYR A 134 -4.26 -3.34 8.89
C TYR A 134 -3.51 -3.15 7.57
N THR A 135 -3.79 -2.07 6.84
CA THR A 135 -3.17 -1.77 5.56
C THR A 135 -1.71 -1.34 5.75
N TRP A 136 -1.43 -0.48 6.74
CA TRP A 136 -0.06 -0.11 7.12
C TRP A 136 0.76 -1.35 7.52
N LEU A 137 0.21 -2.19 8.39
CA LEU A 137 0.85 -3.43 8.82
C LEU A 137 1.23 -4.32 7.62
N ASN A 138 0.29 -4.65 6.73
CA ASN A 138 0.58 -5.48 5.56
C ASN A 138 1.62 -4.89 4.60
N SER A 139 1.82 -3.57 4.61
CA SER A 139 2.86 -2.94 3.80
C SER A 139 4.28 -3.29 4.25
N MET A 140 4.48 -3.70 5.51
CA MET A 140 5.80 -4.02 6.06
C MET A 140 6.52 -5.13 5.28
N TYR A 141 5.77 -6.07 4.71
CA TYR A 141 6.30 -7.16 3.88
C TYR A 141 7.06 -6.71 2.64
N GLN A 142 6.74 -5.52 2.16
CA GLN A 142 7.35 -4.94 0.96
C GLN A 142 8.35 -3.83 1.28
N ARG A 143 8.49 -3.47 2.57
CA ARG A 143 9.32 -2.35 3.02
C ARG A 143 10.55 -2.81 3.78
N LEU A 144 10.52 -3.98 4.39
CA LEU A 144 11.66 -4.55 5.11
C LEU A 144 12.47 -5.46 4.21
N GLU A 145 13.75 -5.16 4.09
CA GLU A 145 14.70 -5.92 3.28
C GLU A 145 15.97 -6.19 4.07
N LEU A 146 16.58 -7.35 3.84
CA LEU A 146 17.90 -7.67 4.37
C LEU A 146 18.94 -7.55 3.27
N HIS A 147 20.03 -6.84 3.57
CA HIS A 147 21.12 -6.55 2.65
C HIS A 147 22.45 -7.01 3.23
N ASP A 148 23.39 -7.35 2.36
CA ASP A 148 24.79 -7.52 2.76
C ASP A 148 25.55 -6.17 2.81
N ALA A 149 26.85 -6.23 3.13
CA ALA A 149 27.71 -5.06 3.20
C ALA A 149 27.87 -4.34 1.84
N GLN A 150 27.68 -5.05 0.73
CA GLN A 150 27.76 -4.54 -0.63
C GLN A 150 26.41 -4.03 -1.17
N GLY A 151 25.33 -4.18 -0.39
CA GLY A 151 23.98 -3.73 -0.77
C GLY A 151 23.26 -4.72 -1.69
N ARG A 152 23.71 -5.98 -1.75
CA ARG A 152 22.99 -7.06 -2.41
C ARG A 152 21.89 -7.57 -1.48
N ARG A 153 20.70 -7.78 -2.05
CA ARG A 153 19.48 -8.09 -1.30
C ARG A 153 19.29 -9.60 -1.11
N PHE A 154 18.91 -10.00 0.10
CA PHE A 154 18.42 -11.34 0.40
C PHE A 154 16.97 -11.50 -0.06
N MET A 155 16.58 -12.72 -0.43
CA MET A 155 15.19 -13.05 -0.72
C MET A 155 14.40 -13.26 0.58
N ASN A 156 13.23 -12.63 0.72
CA ASN A 156 12.29 -12.97 1.77
C ASN A 156 11.62 -14.32 1.42
N GLN A 157 11.88 -15.34 2.23
CA GLN A 157 11.37 -16.72 2.07
C GLN A 157 10.02 -16.94 2.77
N GLY A 158 9.59 -15.99 3.58
CA GLY A 158 8.37 -16.12 4.34
C GLY A 158 8.33 -15.11 5.47
N SER A 159 7.11 -14.76 5.83
CA SER A 159 6.87 -13.80 6.88
C SER A 159 5.58 -14.15 7.60
N SER A 160 5.58 -13.93 8.91
CA SER A 160 4.43 -14.27 9.76
C SER A 160 4.13 -13.16 10.77
N TRP A 161 2.87 -13.13 11.17
CA TRP A 161 2.34 -12.25 12.18
C TRP A 161 2.35 -12.96 13.54
N GLY A 162 2.88 -12.28 14.55
CA GLY A 162 2.71 -12.65 15.96
C GLY A 162 1.55 -11.89 16.58
N ASN A 163 1.74 -11.44 17.82
CA ASN A 163 0.79 -10.58 18.50
C ASN A 163 0.65 -9.22 17.79
N SER A 164 -0.57 -8.73 17.61
CA SER A 164 -0.84 -7.43 16.98
C SER A 164 -1.99 -6.70 17.65
N GLY A 165 -1.89 -5.37 17.71
CA GLY A 165 -2.95 -4.48 18.17
C GLY A 165 -3.08 -3.24 17.28
N PRO A 166 -3.87 -2.25 17.69
CA PRO A 166 -4.21 -1.09 16.85
C PRO A 166 -3.01 -0.31 16.28
N ASN A 167 -1.90 -0.26 17.03
CA ASN A 167 -0.72 0.51 16.68
C ASN A 167 0.59 -0.26 16.89
N PHE A 168 0.53 -1.58 17.06
CA PHE A 168 1.72 -2.40 17.22
C PHE A 168 1.55 -3.77 16.57
N ALA A 169 2.64 -4.36 16.13
CA ALA A 169 2.68 -5.75 15.69
C ALA A 169 4.03 -6.40 15.96
N GLN A 170 4.01 -7.69 16.24
CA GLN A 170 5.18 -8.54 16.17
C GLN A 170 5.22 -9.19 14.79
N LEU A 171 6.35 -9.04 14.12
CA LEU A 171 6.62 -9.56 12.78
C LEU A 171 7.80 -10.51 12.84
N THR A 172 7.71 -11.62 12.13
CA THR A 172 8.85 -12.50 11.88
C THR A 172 9.10 -12.58 10.39
N PHE A 173 10.35 -12.36 9.98
CA PHE A 173 10.81 -12.46 8.60
C PHE A 173 11.90 -13.50 8.50
N THR A 174 11.85 -14.33 7.47
CA THR A 174 12.93 -15.27 7.14
C THR A 174 13.54 -14.86 5.81
N PHE A 175 14.80 -14.43 5.84
CA PHE A 175 15.56 -14.06 4.66
C PHE A 175 16.56 -15.15 4.30
N ALA A 176 16.79 -15.41 3.02
CA ALA A 176 17.85 -16.32 2.58
C ALA A 176 18.51 -15.78 1.30
N PRO A 177 19.74 -16.20 0.98
CA PRO A 177 20.34 -15.88 -0.31
C PRO A 177 19.41 -16.29 -1.46
N PRO A 178 19.21 -15.43 -2.47
CA PRO A 178 18.41 -15.78 -3.64
C PRO A 178 19.03 -16.97 -4.37
N PRO A 179 18.22 -17.89 -4.93
CA PRO A 179 18.75 -18.92 -5.82
C PRO A 179 19.39 -18.26 -7.06
N PRO A 180 20.36 -18.93 -7.71
CA PRO A 180 20.98 -18.43 -8.92
C PRO A 180 19.93 -18.08 -9.99
N GLY A 181 19.99 -16.88 -10.55
CA GLY A 181 19.06 -16.41 -11.58
C GLY A 181 17.72 -15.90 -11.08
N ALA A 182 17.46 -15.89 -9.77
CA ALA A 182 16.22 -15.36 -9.22
C ALA A 182 16.06 -13.86 -9.51
N ILE A 183 14.88 -13.46 -9.98
CA ILE A 183 14.47 -12.06 -10.09
C ILE A 183 13.79 -11.68 -8.77
N LEU A 184 14.43 -10.82 -8.00
CA LEU A 184 13.87 -10.36 -6.73
C LEU A 184 12.84 -9.24 -6.97
N PRO A 185 11.69 -9.26 -6.28
CA PRO A 185 10.67 -8.21 -6.41
C PRO A 185 11.16 -6.87 -5.84
N GLY A 186 10.77 -5.76 -6.47
CA GLY A 186 11.18 -4.40 -6.07
C GLY A 186 12.40 -3.89 -6.83
N PRO A 187 12.73 -2.59 -6.72
CA PRO A 187 13.81 -1.98 -7.48
C PRO A 187 15.14 -2.64 -7.11
N ALA A 188 15.90 -3.06 -8.13
CA ALA A 188 17.29 -3.46 -7.93
C ALA A 188 18.09 -2.22 -7.54
N ASN A 189 18.99 -2.34 -6.57
CA ASN A 189 20.01 -1.32 -6.35
C ASN A 189 20.94 -1.32 -7.57
N PRO A 190 20.92 -0.29 -8.43
CA PRO A 190 21.73 -0.28 -9.66
C PRO A 190 23.23 -0.28 -9.37
N ASN A 191 23.62 0.11 -8.16
CA ASN A 191 25.01 0.17 -7.72
C ASN A 191 25.47 -1.10 -7.00
N ALA A 192 24.59 -2.07 -6.75
CA ALA A 192 24.98 -3.32 -6.11
C ALA A 192 25.81 -4.18 -7.09
N PRO A 193 26.98 -4.71 -6.65
CA PRO A 193 27.76 -5.60 -7.49
C PRO A 193 26.96 -6.83 -7.93
N LYS A 194 27.16 -7.26 -9.17
CA LYS A 194 26.63 -8.55 -9.64
C LYS A 194 27.37 -9.68 -8.94
N GLY A 195 26.64 -10.71 -8.49
CA GLY A 195 27.22 -11.91 -7.88
C GLY A 195 26.38 -12.46 -6.72
N PRO A 196 26.83 -13.57 -6.11
CA PRO A 196 26.14 -14.15 -4.95
C PRO A 196 26.12 -13.18 -3.78
N VAL A 197 25.07 -13.21 -2.96
CA VAL A 197 24.95 -12.37 -1.77
C VAL A 197 25.98 -12.78 -0.72
N GLY A 198 26.61 -11.81 -0.08
CA GLY A 198 27.57 -12.01 1.01
C GLY A 198 26.88 -12.26 2.36
N PRO A 199 27.63 -12.20 3.47
CA PRO A 199 27.07 -12.29 4.82
C PRO A 199 26.02 -11.20 5.07
N PRO A 200 24.98 -11.49 5.87
CA PRO A 200 23.94 -10.52 6.19
C PRO A 200 24.53 -9.38 7.03
N ALA A 201 24.19 -8.13 6.68
CA ALA A 201 24.74 -6.97 7.37
C ALA A 201 23.65 -6.01 7.83
N ARG A 202 22.77 -5.59 6.93
CA ARG A 202 21.89 -4.43 7.15
C ARG A 202 20.43 -4.82 6.98
N LEU A 203 19.62 -4.59 8.00
CA LEU A 203 18.17 -4.57 7.85
C LEU A 203 17.76 -3.16 7.44
N VAL A 204 17.04 -3.05 6.34
CA VAL A 204 16.66 -1.78 5.71
C VAL A 204 15.14 -1.67 5.71
N TYR A 205 14.64 -0.53 6.17
CA TYR A 205 13.24 -0.16 6.03
C TYR A 205 13.10 0.89 4.92
N THR A 206 12.25 0.63 3.94
CA THR A 206 11.99 1.56 2.83
C THR A 206 10.84 2.47 3.18
N VAL A 207 11.15 3.75 3.39
CA VAL A 207 10.13 4.80 3.53
C VAL A 207 9.54 5.07 2.16
N TRP A 208 8.21 5.05 2.08
CA TRP A 208 7.48 5.39 0.87
C TRP A 208 6.98 6.81 0.97
N ASP A 209 7.36 7.64 0.01
CA ASP A 209 6.74 8.94 -0.17
C ASP A 209 5.57 8.81 -1.15
N THR A 210 4.41 9.30 -0.76
CA THR A 210 3.17 9.09 -1.49
C THR A 210 2.47 10.40 -1.74
N LEU A 211 1.90 10.53 -2.94
CA LEU A 211 1.14 11.71 -3.35
C LEU A 211 -0.30 11.31 -3.65
N GLU A 212 -1.25 12.14 -3.22
CA GLU A 212 -2.62 12.03 -3.68
C GLU A 212 -2.71 12.57 -5.11
N HIS A 213 -3.22 11.76 -6.03
CA HIS A 213 -3.42 12.13 -7.42
C HIS A 213 -4.88 11.95 -7.80
N VAL A 214 -5.40 12.82 -8.67
CA VAL A 214 -6.78 12.77 -9.14
C VAL A 214 -6.80 12.31 -10.59
N VAL A 215 -7.43 11.17 -10.84
CA VAL A 215 -7.62 10.61 -12.17
C VAL A 215 -9.02 10.96 -12.64
N ALA A 216 -9.11 11.73 -13.72
CA ALA A 216 -10.37 11.96 -14.41
C ALA A 216 -10.74 10.72 -15.24
N PHE A 217 -12.03 10.42 -15.32
CA PHE A 217 -12.55 9.37 -16.19
C PHE A 217 -13.69 9.89 -17.06
N GLU A 218 -13.86 9.25 -18.21
CA GLU A 218 -14.93 9.51 -19.16
C GLU A 218 -15.43 8.19 -19.74
N PHE A 219 -16.75 8.02 -19.76
CA PHE A 219 -17.42 6.92 -20.45
C PHE A 219 -18.46 7.49 -21.41
N ARG A 220 -18.64 6.83 -22.55
CA ARG A 220 -19.58 7.23 -23.61
C ARG A 220 -20.45 6.04 -24.00
N ASP A 221 -21.64 6.37 -24.49
CA ASP A 221 -22.54 5.43 -25.15
C ASP A 221 -22.81 4.15 -24.33
N LEU A 222 -23.14 4.34 -23.04
CA LEU A 222 -23.47 3.23 -22.14
C LEU A 222 -24.97 2.92 -22.20
N PRO A 223 -25.38 1.65 -22.26
CA PRO A 223 -26.80 1.30 -22.20
C PRO A 223 -27.40 1.72 -20.86
N LEU A 224 -28.63 2.23 -20.88
CA LEU A 224 -29.43 2.38 -19.66
C LEU A 224 -30.06 1.00 -19.32
N PRO A 225 -30.09 0.60 -18.03
CA PRO A 225 -30.85 -0.56 -17.60
C PRO A 225 -32.35 -0.40 -17.79
#